data_AF-A0AA39I6E7-F1
#
_entry.id   AF-A0AA39I6E7-F1
#
_cell.length_a   1.000
_cell.length_b   1.000
_cell.length_c   1.000
_cell.angle_alpha   90.00
_cell.angle_beta   90.00
_cell.angle_gamma   90.00
#
_symmetry.space_group_name_H-M   'P 1'
#
loop_
_entity.id
_entity.type
_entity.pdbx_description
1 polymer ?
#
loop_
_entity_poly.entity_id
_entity_poly.type
_entity_poly.pdbx_seq_one_letter_code
_entity_poly.pdbx_strand_id
1 'polypeptide(L)'
;MTDASTSQGSYGEAQDAHEDEAEQLRMAGRIELVLRELENDLRTASNPLNDKKRFEVLGTLYNLLGRIVVDAVGLVESRSVKRVSDVAGRHTLIEVCPKISGGFAYQLYPKVNYCICSNYQDKVIKEQSSFTCEHVLAGRLAECMNVLTEETTPHMEGMFERLRRFIPEIY
;
A
#
# COMPACT_ATOMS: atom_id res chain seq x y z
N MET A 1 -12.06 -1.91 60.03
CA MET A 1 -10.78 -1.96 59.30
C MET A 1 -10.98 -2.98 58.18
N THR A 2 -11.80 -2.63 57.19
CA THR A 2 -11.45 -2.03 55.87
C THR A 2 -10.77 -3.02 54.93
N ASP A 3 -11.65 -3.74 54.21
CA ASP A 3 -11.66 -4.00 52.78
C ASP A 3 -10.42 -4.56 52.08
N ALA A 4 -10.54 -5.84 51.74
CA ALA A 4 -9.83 -6.49 50.64
C ALA A 4 -10.72 -6.42 49.38
N SER A 5 -10.45 -5.46 48.51
CA SER A 5 -11.08 -5.39 47.18
C SER A 5 -10.09 -4.89 46.15
N THR A 6 -10.10 -5.56 44.99
CA THR A 6 -9.65 -5.09 43.66
C THR A 6 -8.24 -5.51 43.22
N SER A 7 -8.16 -6.65 42.53
CA SER A 7 -7.05 -6.97 41.61
C SER A 7 -7.45 -7.78 40.37
N GLN A 8 -8.74 -7.82 40.00
CA GLN A 8 -9.22 -8.63 38.86
C GLN A 8 -9.35 -7.88 37.52
N GLY A 9 -8.99 -6.59 37.44
CA GLY A 9 -9.23 -5.77 36.24
C GLY A 9 -8.21 -5.91 35.10
N SER A 10 -6.93 -6.16 35.37
CA SER A 10 -5.88 -5.95 34.33
C SER A 10 -5.58 -7.17 33.44
N TYR A 11 -6.08 -8.36 33.78
CA TYR A 11 -5.82 -9.57 32.98
C TYR A 11 -6.83 -9.75 31.84
N GLY A 12 -8.07 -9.26 31.97
CA GLY A 12 -9.08 -9.34 30.90
C GLY A 12 -8.80 -8.38 29.74
N GLU A 13 -8.44 -7.13 30.04
CA GLU A 13 -8.22 -6.08 29.03
C GLU A 13 -7.04 -6.38 28.09
N ALA A 14 -5.96 -6.99 28.60
CA ALA A 14 -4.80 -7.36 27.79
C ALA A 14 -5.06 -8.58 26.88
N GLN A 15 -5.98 -9.46 27.30
CA GLN A 15 -6.34 -10.66 26.56
C GLN A 15 -7.32 -10.34 25.42
N ASP A 16 -8.29 -9.45 25.69
CA ASP A 16 -9.23 -8.93 24.69
C ASP A 16 -8.51 -8.10 23.61
N ALA A 17 -7.58 -7.21 24.00
CA ALA A 17 -6.82 -6.40 23.03
C ALA A 17 -5.97 -7.25 22.06
N HIS A 18 -5.41 -8.37 22.54
CA HIS A 18 -4.63 -9.28 21.70
C HIS A 18 -5.52 -10.09 20.75
N GLU A 19 -6.75 -10.42 21.15
CA GLU A 19 -7.72 -11.09 20.29
C GLU A 19 -8.24 -10.16 19.18
N ASP A 20 -8.49 -8.89 19.51
CA ASP A 20 -8.87 -7.83 18.58
C ASP A 20 -7.77 -7.59 17.52
N GLU A 21 -6.50 -7.47 17.93
CA GLU A 21 -5.37 -7.29 17.02
C GLU A 21 -5.23 -8.49 16.06
N ALA A 22 -5.38 -9.71 16.59
CA ALA A 22 -5.36 -10.91 15.77
C ALA A 22 -6.53 -10.98 14.77
N GLU A 23 -7.71 -10.49 15.15
CA GLU A 23 -8.86 -10.40 14.25
C GLU A 23 -8.64 -9.39 13.13
N GLN A 24 -8.12 -8.21 13.45
CA GLN A 24 -7.78 -7.20 12.47
C GLN A 24 -6.72 -7.68 11.47
N LEU A 25 -5.70 -8.40 11.94
CA LEU A 25 -4.70 -9.04 11.06
C LEU A 25 -5.35 -10.05 10.11
N ARG A 26 -6.28 -10.87 10.60
CA ARG A 26 -7.06 -11.79 9.75
C ARG A 26 -7.89 -11.03 8.73
N MET A 27 -8.51 -9.91 9.13
CA MET A 27 -9.31 -9.08 8.23
C MET A 27 -8.44 -8.44 7.14
N ALA A 28 -7.29 -7.87 7.49
CA ALA A 28 -6.32 -7.33 6.54
C ALA A 28 -5.86 -8.40 5.54
N GLY A 29 -5.61 -9.63 6.01
CA GLY A 29 -5.30 -10.77 5.15
C GLY A 29 -6.41 -11.11 4.15
N ARG A 30 -7.68 -11.04 4.57
CA ARG A 30 -8.84 -11.25 3.67
C ARG A 30 -8.96 -10.11 2.66
N ILE A 31 -8.77 -8.86 3.08
CA ILE A 31 -8.80 -7.70 2.18
C ILE A 31 -7.72 -7.84 1.10
N GLU A 32 -6.50 -8.25 1.47
CA GLU A 32 -5.41 -8.46 0.50
C GLU A 32 -5.75 -9.55 -0.53
N LEU A 33 -6.41 -10.64 -0.12
CA LEU A 33 -6.86 -11.69 -1.05
C LEU A 33 -7.89 -11.15 -2.05
N VAL A 34 -8.90 -10.42 -1.57
CA VAL A 34 -9.92 -9.81 -2.44
C VAL A 34 -9.29 -8.79 -3.38
N LEU A 35 -8.38 -7.96 -2.87
CA LEU A 35 -7.70 -6.94 -3.65
C LEU A 35 -6.87 -7.57 -4.78
N ARG A 36 -6.15 -8.66 -4.52
CA ARG A 36 -5.41 -9.40 -5.56
C ARG A 36 -6.31 -9.92 -6.68
N GLU A 37 -7.51 -10.38 -6.34
CA GLU A 37 -8.47 -10.82 -7.36
C GLU A 37 -8.99 -9.65 -8.19
N LEU A 38 -9.33 -8.53 -7.54
CA LEU A 38 -9.73 -7.30 -8.24
C LEU A 38 -8.61 -6.75 -9.13
N GLU A 39 -7.35 -6.88 -8.71
CA GLU A 39 -6.19 -6.53 -9.54
C GLU A 39 -6.04 -7.43 -10.77
N ASN A 40 -6.29 -8.74 -10.63
CA ASN A 40 -6.33 -9.66 -11.76
C ASN A 40 -7.44 -9.24 -12.73
N ASP A 41 -8.65 -9.02 -12.22
CA ASP A 41 -9.77 -8.56 -13.01
C ASP A 41 -9.47 -7.24 -13.73
N LEU A 42 -8.85 -6.30 -13.04
CA LEU A 42 -8.45 -5.02 -13.60
C LEU A 42 -7.41 -5.19 -14.73
N ARG A 43 -6.43 -6.07 -14.57
CA ARG A 43 -5.49 -6.43 -15.64
C ARG A 43 -6.23 -6.97 -16.86
N THR A 44 -7.17 -7.91 -16.67
CA THR A 44 -7.96 -8.46 -17.79
C THR A 44 -8.85 -7.41 -18.46
N ALA A 45 -9.37 -6.44 -17.69
CA ALA A 45 -10.19 -5.35 -18.21
C ALA A 45 -9.37 -4.27 -18.92
N SER A 46 -8.06 -4.21 -18.70
CA SER A 46 -7.17 -3.20 -19.28
C SER A 46 -6.51 -3.67 -20.59
N ASN A 47 -6.53 -4.98 -20.89
CA ASN A 47 -5.92 -5.52 -22.10
C ASN A 47 -6.65 -6.78 -22.63
N PRO A 48 -7.46 -6.66 -23.72
CA PRO A 48 -7.82 -5.42 -24.40
C PRO A 48 -8.72 -4.53 -23.51
N LEU A 49 -8.68 -3.22 -23.74
CA LEU A 49 -9.43 -2.26 -22.92
C LEU A 49 -10.93 -2.52 -22.99
N ASN A 50 -11.54 -2.75 -21.83
CA ASN A 50 -12.97 -2.87 -21.61
C ASN A 50 -13.38 -1.88 -20.50
N ASP A 51 -13.80 -0.68 -20.90
CA ASP A 51 -14.13 0.41 -19.97
C ASP A 51 -15.27 0.05 -19.01
N LYS A 52 -16.26 -0.71 -19.48
CA LYS A 52 -17.37 -1.17 -18.63
C LYS A 52 -16.86 -2.07 -17.51
N LYS A 53 -16.09 -3.11 -17.84
CA LYS A 53 -15.53 -4.02 -16.83
C LYS A 53 -14.55 -3.29 -15.91
N ARG A 54 -13.72 -2.39 -16.45
CA ARG A 54 -12.79 -1.57 -15.66
C ARG A 54 -13.54 -0.69 -14.65
N PHE A 55 -14.63 -0.04 -15.06
CA PHE A 55 -15.46 0.77 -14.18
C PHE A 55 -16.14 -0.06 -13.09
N GLU A 56 -16.67 -1.25 -13.43
CA GLU A 56 -17.25 -2.19 -12.46
C GLU A 56 -16.22 -2.62 -11.40
N VAL A 57 -15.00 -2.97 -11.82
CA VAL A 57 -13.91 -3.36 -10.91
C VAL A 57 -13.52 -2.20 -9.98
N LEU A 58 -13.38 -0.99 -10.52
CA LEU A 58 -13.10 0.21 -9.71
C LEU A 58 -14.24 0.54 -8.75
N GLY A 59 -15.50 0.31 -9.13
CA GLY A 59 -16.66 0.44 -8.26
C GLY A 59 -16.62 -0.56 -7.11
N THR A 60 -16.28 -1.82 -7.37
CA THR A 60 -16.10 -2.82 -6.31
C THR A 60 -14.93 -2.47 -5.40
N LEU A 61 -13.81 -1.98 -5.94
CA LEU A 61 -12.70 -1.46 -5.14
C LEU A 61 -13.14 -0.32 -4.22
N TYR A 62 -13.95 0.63 -4.72
CA TYR A 62 -14.47 1.73 -3.91
C TYR A 62 -15.37 1.23 -2.77
N ASN A 63 -16.19 0.21 -3.01
CA ASN A 63 -17.01 -0.39 -1.94
C ASN A 63 -16.17 -1.09 -0.87
N LEU A 64 -14.98 -1.60 -1.23
CA LEU A 64 -14.07 -2.29 -0.32
C LEU A 64 -13.19 -1.32 0.49
N LEU A 65 -12.65 -0.29 -0.18
CA LEU A 65 -11.59 0.56 0.36
C LEU A 65 -12.01 2.02 0.56
N GLY A 66 -13.19 2.40 0.05
CA GLY A 66 -13.76 3.74 0.19
C GLY A 66 -13.03 4.79 -0.64
N ARG A 67 -12.96 6.01 -0.08
CA ARG A 67 -12.53 7.22 -0.80
C ARG A 67 -11.10 7.15 -1.33
N ILE A 68 -10.21 6.37 -0.69
CA ILE A 68 -8.81 6.24 -1.11
C ILE A 68 -8.67 5.76 -2.56
N VAL A 69 -9.67 5.05 -3.09
CA VAL A 69 -9.70 4.59 -4.48
C VAL A 69 -9.81 5.75 -5.45
N VAL A 70 -10.62 6.76 -5.13
CA VAL A 70 -10.80 7.96 -5.96
C VAL A 70 -9.48 8.73 -6.03
N ASP A 71 -8.82 8.91 -4.89
CA ASP A 71 -7.56 9.63 -4.81
C ASP A 71 -6.43 8.88 -5.53
N ALA A 72 -6.39 7.55 -5.37
CA ALA A 72 -5.44 6.68 -6.08
C ALA A 72 -5.64 6.73 -7.61
N VAL A 73 -6.88 6.66 -8.10
CA VAL A 73 -7.19 6.81 -9.53
C VAL A 73 -6.75 8.19 -10.02
N GLY A 74 -7.00 9.26 -9.26
CA GLY A 74 -6.53 10.61 -9.59
C GLY A 74 -5.00 10.70 -9.72
N LEU A 75 -4.25 10.02 -8.87
CA LEU A 75 -2.78 9.92 -8.98
C LEU A 75 -2.34 9.18 -10.26
N VAL A 76 -3.03 8.10 -10.62
CA VAL A 76 -2.76 7.35 -11.85
C VAL A 76 -3.06 8.20 -13.10
N GLU A 77 -4.23 8.82 -13.16
CA GLU A 77 -4.66 9.65 -14.31
C GLU A 77 -3.79 10.89 -14.49
N SER A 78 -3.27 11.43 -13.39
CA SER A 78 -2.38 12.60 -13.42
C SER A 78 -0.95 12.28 -13.85
N ARG A 79 -0.64 11.01 -14.18
CA ARG A 79 0.70 10.49 -14.52
C ARG A 79 1.74 10.74 -13.42
N SER A 80 1.29 10.68 -12.18
CA SER A 80 2.12 10.88 -10.99
C SER A 80 2.81 9.60 -10.52
N VAL A 81 2.66 8.48 -11.23
CA VAL A 81 3.21 7.18 -10.84
C VAL A 81 4.24 6.70 -11.86
N LYS A 82 5.42 6.32 -11.37
CA LYS A 82 6.54 5.87 -12.19
C LYS A 82 7.11 4.56 -11.66
N ARG A 83 7.64 3.74 -12.56
CA ARG A 83 8.52 2.62 -12.21
C ARG A 83 9.95 3.12 -12.33
N VAL A 84 10.70 3.04 -11.23
CA VAL A 84 12.12 3.40 -11.22
C VAL A 84 12.91 2.10 -11.10
N SER A 85 13.84 1.87 -12.02
CA SER A 85 14.71 0.69 -12.01
C SER A 85 16.20 1.06 -11.97
N ASP A 86 17.03 0.22 -11.35
CA ASP A 86 18.48 0.37 -11.44
C ASP A 86 18.96 0.11 -12.88
N VAL A 87 20.20 0.47 -13.19
CA VAL A 87 20.74 0.32 -14.56
C VAL A 87 20.72 -1.14 -15.02
N ALA A 88 20.88 -2.08 -14.08
CA ALA A 88 20.84 -3.51 -14.34
C ALA A 88 19.42 -4.10 -14.41
N GLY A 89 18.38 -3.34 -14.07
CA GLY A 89 16.98 -3.80 -13.98
C GLY A 89 16.72 -4.85 -12.90
N ARG A 90 17.64 -5.03 -11.94
CA ARG A 90 17.52 -6.00 -10.83
C ARG A 90 16.65 -5.46 -9.71
N HIS A 91 16.69 -4.15 -9.49
CA HIS A 91 15.93 -3.50 -8.42
C HIS A 91 14.95 -2.52 -9.00
N THR A 92 13.71 -2.62 -8.54
CA THR A 92 12.61 -1.79 -9.02
C THR A 92 11.83 -1.24 -7.83
N LEU A 93 11.55 0.06 -7.90
CA LEU A 93 10.65 0.77 -7.01
C LEU A 93 9.50 1.40 -7.80
N ILE A 94 8.42 1.67 -7.10
CA ILE A 94 7.35 2.55 -7.60
C ILE A 94 7.50 3.89 -6.93
N GLU A 95 7.62 4.94 -7.73
CA GLU A 95 7.65 6.32 -7.26
C GLU A 95 6.30 6.98 -7.50
N VAL A 96 5.73 7.59 -6.47
CA VAL A 96 4.49 8.37 -6.56
C VAL A 96 4.78 9.82 -6.20
N CYS A 97 4.58 10.72 -7.16
CA CYS A 97 4.88 12.15 -7.07
C CYS A 97 3.58 12.96 -7.10
N PRO A 98 3.00 13.33 -5.94
CA PRO A 98 1.84 14.22 -5.91
C PRO A 98 2.18 15.55 -6.59
N LYS A 99 1.24 16.12 -7.36
CA LYS A 99 1.43 17.37 -8.15
C LYS A 99 1.73 18.64 -7.34
N ILE A 100 1.85 18.55 -6.01
CA ILE A 100 2.19 19.72 -5.19
C ILE A 100 3.65 20.07 -5.48
N SER A 101 3.84 21.21 -6.13
CA SER A 101 5.13 21.84 -6.40
C SER A 101 5.99 21.89 -5.13
N GLY A 102 7.00 21.01 -5.04
CA GLY A 102 7.91 20.89 -3.89
C GLY A 102 7.65 19.70 -2.97
N GLY A 103 6.69 18.84 -3.27
CA GLY A 103 6.43 17.61 -2.50
C GLY A 103 7.51 16.55 -2.66
N PHE A 104 7.82 15.85 -1.56
CA PHE A 104 8.66 14.65 -1.58
C PHE A 104 7.96 13.52 -2.35
N ALA A 105 8.70 12.83 -3.21
CA ALA A 105 8.23 11.62 -3.87
C ALA A 105 8.14 10.46 -2.86
N TYR A 106 7.07 9.66 -2.95
CA TYR A 106 6.95 8.45 -2.15
C TYR A 106 7.54 7.27 -2.89
N GLN A 107 8.56 6.64 -2.29
CA GLN A 107 9.19 5.45 -2.82
C GLN A 107 8.56 4.21 -2.19
N LEU A 108 8.02 3.34 -3.04
CA LEU A 108 7.26 2.17 -2.65
C LEU A 108 7.94 0.91 -3.21
N TYR A 109 7.97 -0.14 -2.40
CA TYR A 109 8.39 -1.45 -2.88
C TYR A 109 7.21 -2.13 -3.59
N PRO A 110 7.42 -2.69 -4.80
CA PRO A 110 6.37 -3.45 -5.48
C PRO A 110 5.82 -4.55 -4.58
N LYS A 111 4.50 -4.75 -4.59
CA LYS A 111 3.79 -5.78 -3.82
C LYS A 111 3.88 -5.66 -2.29
N VAL A 112 4.49 -4.61 -1.76
CA VAL A 112 4.52 -4.33 -0.32
C VAL A 112 3.45 -3.29 -0.01
N ASN A 113 2.52 -3.65 0.88
CA ASN A 113 1.53 -2.70 1.40
C ASN A 113 2.18 -1.86 2.52
N TYR A 114 2.98 -0.87 2.16
CA TYR A 114 3.56 0.07 3.12
C TYR A 114 3.90 1.40 2.45
N CYS A 115 3.64 2.50 3.16
CA CYS A 115 4.08 3.82 2.76
C CYS A 115 4.46 4.65 3.99
N ILE A 116 5.43 5.54 3.82
CA ILE A 116 5.85 6.47 4.88
C ILE A 116 4.93 7.70 5.01
N CYS A 117 3.94 7.87 4.13
CA CYS A 117 3.03 9.02 4.20
C CYS A 117 2.24 9.05 5.51
N SER A 118 1.89 10.25 5.97
CA SER A 118 1.13 10.44 7.21
C SER A 118 -0.18 9.66 7.22
N ASN A 119 -0.91 9.65 6.09
CA ASN A 119 -2.15 8.90 5.98
C ASN A 119 -1.97 7.40 6.28
N TYR A 120 -0.88 6.78 5.79
CA TYR A 120 -0.58 5.39 6.10
C TYR A 120 -0.21 5.21 7.58
N GLN A 121 0.66 6.08 8.10
CA GLN A 121 1.09 6.01 9.51
C GLN A 121 -0.08 6.18 10.48
N ASP A 122 -1.00 7.09 10.20
CA ASP A 122 -2.12 7.38 11.08
C ASP A 122 -3.27 6.39 10.87
N LYS A 123 -3.72 6.16 9.63
CA LYS A 123 -4.91 5.34 9.37
C LYS A 123 -4.67 3.84 9.33
N VAL A 124 -3.49 3.40 8.88
CA VAL A 124 -3.18 1.97 8.74
C VAL A 124 -2.46 1.45 9.97
N ILE A 125 -1.43 2.16 10.45
CA ILE A 125 -0.60 1.68 11.57
C ILE A 125 -1.23 2.02 12.93
N LYS A 126 -1.59 3.29 13.18
CA LYS A 126 -2.07 3.71 14.50
C LYS A 126 -3.54 3.43 14.74
N GLU A 127 -4.40 3.82 13.80
CA GLU A 127 -5.86 3.71 13.96
C GLU A 127 -6.42 2.37 13.45
N GLN A 128 -5.67 1.66 12.60
CA GLN A 128 -6.12 0.42 11.93
C GLN A 128 -7.50 0.55 11.27
N SER A 129 -7.85 1.77 10.87
CA SER A 129 -9.15 2.15 10.29
C SER A 129 -9.14 2.08 8.76
N SER A 130 -7.99 1.79 8.16
CA SER A 130 -7.81 1.64 6.72
C SER A 130 -6.80 0.53 6.41
N PHE A 131 -7.01 -0.18 5.31
CA PHE A 131 -6.10 -1.24 4.87
C PHE A 131 -4.81 -0.69 4.24
N THR A 132 -4.91 0.44 3.52
CA THR A 132 -3.80 1.02 2.76
C THR A 132 -4.00 2.53 2.57
N CYS A 133 -3.05 3.19 1.93
CA CYS A 133 -3.18 4.58 1.50
C CYS A 133 -3.30 4.70 -0.03
N GLU A 134 -3.69 5.88 -0.48
CA GLU A 134 -3.84 6.25 -1.88
C GLU A 134 -2.56 6.08 -2.70
N HIS A 135 -1.38 6.26 -2.12
CA HIS A 135 -0.10 6.12 -2.82
C HIS A 135 0.22 4.66 -3.16
N VAL A 136 0.10 3.75 -2.18
CA VAL A 136 0.29 2.31 -2.40
C VAL A 136 -0.72 1.81 -3.43
N LEU A 137 -1.99 2.19 -3.26
CA LEU A 137 -3.03 1.80 -4.19
C LEU A 137 -2.79 2.35 -5.60
N ALA A 138 -2.36 3.60 -5.75
CA ALA A 138 -2.02 4.19 -7.05
C ALA A 138 -0.91 3.41 -7.76
N GLY A 139 0.14 3.00 -7.03
CA GLY A 139 1.20 2.15 -7.56
C GLY A 139 0.66 0.83 -8.11
N ARG A 140 -0.15 0.14 -7.31
CA ARG A 140 -0.80 -1.13 -7.67
C ARG A 140 -1.72 -0.99 -8.88
N LEU A 141 -2.56 0.06 -8.91
CA LEU A 141 -3.47 0.33 -10.03
C LEU A 141 -2.71 0.64 -11.32
N ALA A 142 -1.65 1.46 -11.24
CA ALA A 142 -0.81 1.78 -12.40
C ALA A 142 -0.14 0.53 -12.99
N GLU A 143 0.31 -0.39 -12.14
CA GLU A 143 0.82 -1.71 -12.56
C GLU A 143 -0.27 -2.53 -13.28
N CYS A 144 -1.47 -2.61 -12.71
CA CYS A 144 -2.57 -3.39 -13.29
C CYS A 144 -3.05 -2.85 -14.63
N MET A 145 -3.10 -1.52 -14.77
CA MET A 145 -3.54 -0.83 -15.98
C MET A 145 -2.43 -0.70 -17.03
N ASN A 146 -1.20 -1.10 -16.72
CA ASN A 146 -0.02 -0.97 -17.57
C ASN A 146 0.22 0.49 -18.05
N VAL A 147 0.11 1.45 -17.13
CA VAL A 147 0.25 2.89 -17.41
C VAL A 147 1.45 3.53 -16.71
N LEU A 148 2.35 2.71 -16.16
CA LEU A 148 3.57 3.19 -15.51
C LEU A 148 4.52 3.83 -16.53
N THR A 149 5.08 4.98 -16.15
CA THR A 149 6.23 5.55 -16.86
C THR A 149 7.49 4.91 -16.33
N GLU A 150 8.34 4.39 -17.22
CA GLU A 150 9.62 3.77 -16.86
C GLU A 150 10.73 4.83 -16.78
N GLU A 151 11.47 4.85 -15.67
CA GLU A 151 12.66 5.67 -15.49
C GLU A 151 13.83 4.82 -14.97
N THR A 152 15.01 4.99 -15.57
CA THR A 152 16.24 4.35 -15.09
C THR A 152 17.08 5.40 -14.38
N THR A 153 17.45 5.15 -13.11
CA THR A 153 18.29 6.10 -12.37
C THR A 153 19.51 5.43 -11.72
N PRO A 154 20.72 5.99 -11.91
CA PRO A 154 21.93 5.44 -11.29
C PRO A 154 21.97 5.67 -9.76
N HIS A 155 21.16 6.60 -9.23
CA HIS A 155 21.11 6.88 -7.80
C HIS A 155 20.54 5.72 -6.97
N MET A 156 19.64 4.91 -7.54
CA MET A 156 19.12 3.74 -6.84
C MET A 156 20.20 2.70 -6.57
N GLU A 157 21.15 2.53 -7.50
CA GLU A 157 22.28 1.63 -7.33
C GLU A 157 23.07 2.00 -6.07
N GLY A 158 23.35 3.30 -5.87
CA GLY A 158 24.00 3.80 -4.65
C GLY A 158 23.18 3.62 -3.37
N MET A 159 21.84 3.61 -3.42
CA MET A 159 20.99 3.34 -2.26
C MET A 159 20.98 1.86 -1.87
N PHE A 160 20.83 0.96 -2.84
CA PHE A 160 20.90 -0.48 -2.60
C PHE A 160 22.31 -0.93 -2.20
N GLU A 161 23.36 -0.35 -2.78
CA GLU A 161 24.76 -0.59 -2.38
C GLU A 161 24.99 -0.22 -0.91
N ARG A 162 24.41 0.90 -0.45
CA ARG A 162 24.46 1.30 0.97
C ARG A 162 23.71 0.29 1.85
N LEU A 163 22.49 -0.11 1.48
CA LEU A 163 21.72 -1.12 2.23
C LEU A 163 22.45 -2.46 2.30
N ARG A 164 23.08 -2.90 1.21
CA ARG A 164 23.88 -4.15 1.16
C ARG A 164 25.04 -4.15 2.17
N ARG A 165 25.61 -2.98 2.47
CA ARG A 165 26.65 -2.85 3.52
C ARG A 165 26.10 -3.03 4.93
N PHE A 166 24.83 -2.72 5.17
CA PHE A 166 24.19 -2.86 6.48
C PHE A 166 23.52 -4.23 6.65
N ILE A 167 23.07 -4.85 5.57
CA ILE A 167 22.44 -6.17 5.59
C ILE A 167 23.05 -7.04 4.45
N PRO A 168 24.20 -7.69 4.69
CA PRO A 168 24.88 -8.47 3.66
C PRO A 168 24.11 -9.73 3.24
N GLU A 169 23.21 -10.22 4.09
CA GLU A 169 22.60 -11.56 3.98
C GLU A 169 21.38 -11.63 3.03
N ILE A 170 20.91 -10.50 2.50
CA ILE A 170 19.69 -10.44 1.66
C ILE A 170 20.00 -10.52 0.14
N TYR A 171 21.28 -10.55 -0.27
CA TYR A 171 21.69 -10.52 -1.69
C TYR A 171 22.85 -11.43 -2.07
#